data_AF-A0A5A9XK80-F1
#
_entry.id   AF-A0A5A9XK80-F1
#
_cell.length_a   1.000
_cell.length_b   1.000
_cell.length_c   1.000
_cell.angle_alpha   90.00
_cell.angle_beta   90.00
_cell.angle_gamma   90.00
#
_symmetry.space_group_name_H-M   'P 1'
#
loop_
_entity.id
_entity.type
_entity.pdbx_description
1 polymer ?
#
loop_
_entity_poly.entity_id
_entity_poly.type
_entity_poly.pdbx_seq_one_letter_code
_entity_poly.pdbx_strand_id
1 'polypeptide(L)'
;MNKPFLSILAASALLCGANAVAQDKVAGLPETHLQVVGGLSNLTAYQNFEQPFWLKTVPELSEGKVTATIKGFNEMGLKGPEILRLIGQGVIPIGSATLAYFASDDPINEAIDLAGIAPTAKIAREVTDAFAPVYEKYYHKQNIKVLGFSTYPGQVLFCNANITGLADIKGKKVRTSSRTTAEFVQALGGSAVTIPFGEVVPALQNGVVDCAITGSMSGYSAKWYEVSTHLYALPINWNQQIHAANLDYWNKLDPKVQDFLQKNFTLMTDKIWEDAAAATQQGYDCNTGAEACNLPVKGKMVLVEPTAADRELLKKITDDTVVPKWAARCSADCVKEWNATVGKLLGITAKK
;
A
#
# COMPACT_ATOMS: atom_id res chain seq x y z
N MET A 1 41.69 60.79 4.11
CA MET A 1 42.23 59.61 3.39
C MET A 1 42.18 58.42 4.33
N ASN A 2 41.29 57.46 4.05
CA ASN A 2 41.31 56.05 4.48
C ASN A 2 39.92 55.45 4.19
N LYS A 3 39.83 54.61 3.16
CA LYS A 3 38.68 53.73 2.89
C LYS A 3 39.05 52.32 3.36
N PRO A 4 38.17 51.58 4.06
CA PRO A 4 38.41 50.18 4.36
C PRO A 4 38.02 49.29 3.17
N PHE A 5 38.84 48.28 2.93
CA PHE A 5 38.65 47.20 1.97
C PHE A 5 37.51 46.26 2.41
N LEU A 6 36.52 46.04 1.55
CA LEU A 6 35.59 44.91 1.67
C LEU A 6 36.23 43.68 1.03
N SER A 7 36.42 42.62 1.81
CA SER A 7 36.77 41.29 1.30
C SER A 7 35.50 40.57 0.87
N ILE A 8 35.42 40.14 -0.38
CA ILE A 8 34.34 39.30 -0.92
C ILE A 8 34.75 37.84 -0.71
N LEU A 9 34.09 37.14 0.22
CA LEU A 9 34.07 35.68 0.24
C LEU A 9 33.05 35.19 -0.78
N ALA A 10 33.51 34.53 -1.85
CA ALA A 10 32.65 33.76 -2.73
C ALA A 10 32.35 32.39 -2.10
N ALA A 11 31.12 32.20 -1.62
CA ALA A 11 30.63 30.89 -1.21
C ALA A 11 30.11 30.14 -2.45
N SER A 12 30.85 29.13 -2.90
CA SER A 12 30.41 28.20 -3.93
C SER A 12 29.41 27.21 -3.34
N ALA A 13 28.12 27.44 -3.58
CA ALA A 13 27.08 26.46 -3.26
C ALA A 13 27.11 25.32 -4.30
N LEU A 14 27.56 24.14 -3.87
CA LEU A 14 27.38 22.89 -4.59
C LEU A 14 25.88 22.54 -4.60
N LEU A 15 25.20 22.86 -5.70
CA LEU A 15 23.88 22.31 -5.99
C LEU A 15 24.02 20.82 -6.32
N CYS A 16 23.66 19.96 -5.39
CA CYS A 16 23.29 18.58 -5.70
C CYS A 16 21.93 18.63 -6.42
N GLY A 17 21.96 18.72 -7.75
CA GLY A 17 20.78 18.59 -8.58
C GLY A 17 20.24 17.16 -8.51
N ALA A 18 19.07 16.98 -7.93
CA ALA A 18 18.24 15.82 -8.22
C ALA A 18 17.86 15.92 -9.70
N ASN A 19 18.35 14.99 -10.54
CA ASN A 19 17.89 14.86 -11.91
C ASN A 19 16.43 14.41 -11.89
N ALA A 20 15.50 15.37 -11.88
CA ALA A 20 14.13 15.10 -12.29
C ALA A 20 14.18 14.69 -13.76
N VAL A 21 14.01 13.40 -14.04
CA VAL A 21 13.87 12.91 -15.41
C VAL A 21 12.57 13.51 -15.94
N ALA A 22 12.67 14.55 -16.79
CA ALA A 22 11.53 15.05 -17.51
C ALA A 22 10.96 13.91 -18.37
N GLN A 23 9.69 13.55 -18.16
CA GLN A 23 9.03 12.54 -18.99
C GLN A 23 8.75 13.15 -20.37
N ASP A 24 9.35 12.58 -21.40
CA ASP A 24 9.13 13.01 -22.77
C ASP A 24 7.69 12.78 -23.22
N LYS A 25 7.12 13.75 -23.93
CA LYS A 25 5.83 13.60 -24.63
C LYS A 25 5.94 12.55 -25.72
N VAL A 26 4.89 11.76 -25.90
CA VAL A 26 4.83 10.69 -26.90
C VAL A 26 3.88 11.09 -28.04
N ALA A 27 4.45 11.40 -29.20
CA ALA A 27 3.69 11.75 -30.39
C ALA A 27 3.16 10.52 -31.14
N GLY A 28 2.08 10.71 -31.91
CA GLY A 28 1.55 9.69 -32.82
C GLY A 28 0.73 8.57 -32.16
N LEU A 29 0.18 8.82 -30.98
CA LEU A 29 -0.80 7.96 -30.31
C LEU A 29 -2.21 8.15 -30.93
N PRO A 30 -2.99 7.07 -31.11
CA PRO A 30 -4.38 7.18 -31.54
C PRO A 30 -5.26 7.75 -30.43
N GLU A 31 -6.40 8.35 -30.80
CA GLU A 31 -7.38 8.82 -29.83
C GLU A 31 -7.98 7.65 -29.05
N THR A 32 -7.82 7.69 -27.73
CA THR A 32 -8.24 6.63 -26.82
C THR A 32 -8.85 7.25 -25.56
N HIS A 33 -10.03 6.77 -25.18
CA HIS A 33 -10.68 7.13 -23.93
C HIS A 33 -10.83 5.91 -23.03
N LEU A 34 -10.34 6.01 -21.79
CA LEU A 34 -10.27 4.92 -20.83
C LEU A 34 -11.27 5.13 -19.69
N GLN A 35 -11.86 4.04 -19.21
CA GLN A 35 -12.73 4.03 -18.03
C GLN A 35 -12.01 3.30 -16.90
N VAL A 36 -11.79 3.98 -15.78
CA VAL A 36 -10.96 3.47 -14.68
C VAL A 36 -11.73 3.45 -13.36
N VAL A 37 -11.62 2.35 -12.64
CA VAL A 37 -12.06 2.24 -11.24
C VAL A 37 -10.84 2.26 -10.34
N GLY A 38 -10.63 3.37 -9.63
CA GLY A 38 -9.49 3.51 -8.72
C GLY A 38 -9.76 2.94 -7.32
N GLY A 39 -8.77 3.08 -6.45
CA GLY A 39 -8.80 2.63 -5.06
C GLY A 39 -9.76 3.43 -4.17
N LEU A 40 -9.50 3.43 -2.87
CA LEU A 40 -10.29 4.20 -1.90
C LEU A 40 -10.08 5.70 -2.12
N SER A 41 -11.10 6.41 -2.57
CA SER A 41 -10.97 7.80 -3.05
C SER A 41 -10.63 8.84 -1.98
N ASN A 42 -10.82 8.49 -0.72
CA ASN A 42 -10.48 9.34 0.42
C ASN A 42 -9.04 9.16 0.91
N LEU A 43 -8.24 8.28 0.29
CA LEU A 43 -6.86 8.00 0.67
C LEU A 43 -5.84 8.71 -0.23
N THR A 44 -4.66 8.99 0.33
CA THR A 44 -3.57 9.67 -0.39
C THR A 44 -3.08 8.91 -1.62
N ALA A 45 -3.09 7.57 -1.60
CA ALA A 45 -2.73 6.77 -2.78
C ALA A 45 -3.60 7.12 -3.99
N TYR A 46 -4.91 7.32 -3.78
CA TYR A 46 -5.82 7.75 -4.84
C TYR A 46 -5.64 9.24 -5.18
N GLN A 47 -5.70 10.11 -4.16
CA GLN A 47 -5.75 11.56 -4.35
C GLN A 47 -4.45 12.15 -4.91
N ASN A 48 -3.30 11.62 -4.49
CA ASN A 48 -2.00 12.17 -4.84
C ASN A 48 -1.37 11.46 -6.05
N PHE A 49 -1.78 10.23 -6.36
CA PHE A 49 -1.16 9.42 -7.39
C PHE A 49 -2.14 8.95 -8.47
N GLU A 50 -3.11 8.09 -8.14
CA GLU A 50 -3.99 7.50 -9.17
C GLU A 50 -4.81 8.56 -9.91
N GLN A 51 -5.51 9.45 -9.21
CA GLN A 51 -6.35 10.46 -9.85
C GLN A 51 -5.51 11.44 -10.70
N PRO A 52 -4.44 12.06 -10.20
CA PRO A 52 -3.57 12.91 -11.02
C PRO A 52 -2.93 12.17 -12.19
N PHE A 53 -2.56 10.90 -12.03
CA PHE A 53 -2.01 10.10 -13.12
C PHE A 53 -2.99 10.03 -14.30
N TRP A 54 -4.24 9.67 -14.04
CA TRP A 54 -5.26 9.50 -15.09
C TRP A 54 -5.79 10.81 -15.66
N LEU A 55 -5.98 11.82 -14.82
CA LEU A 55 -6.61 13.08 -15.23
C LEU A 55 -5.61 14.13 -15.72
N LYS A 56 -4.33 13.99 -15.40
CA LYS A 56 -3.28 14.96 -15.74
C LYS A 56 -2.10 14.32 -16.48
N THR A 57 -1.39 13.37 -15.87
CA THR A 57 -0.16 12.83 -16.44
C THR A 57 -0.38 12.13 -17.79
N VAL A 58 -1.39 11.26 -17.87
CA VAL A 58 -1.72 10.53 -19.11
C VAL A 58 -2.13 11.49 -20.25
N PRO A 59 -3.06 12.45 -20.05
CA PRO A 59 -3.37 13.45 -21.06
C PRO A 59 -2.17 14.33 -21.45
N GLU A 60 -1.37 14.81 -20.51
CA GLU A 60 -0.24 15.70 -20.79
C GLU A 60 0.85 15.02 -21.62
N LEU A 61 1.22 13.79 -21.28
CA LEU A 61 2.27 13.04 -21.96
C LEU A 61 1.83 12.46 -23.30
N SER A 62 0.52 12.31 -23.54
CA SER A 62 -0.04 11.86 -24.80
C SER A 62 -0.53 13.00 -25.71
N GLU A 63 -0.28 14.26 -25.34
CA GLU A 63 -0.78 15.44 -26.06
C GLU A 63 -2.31 15.43 -26.22
N GLY A 64 -3.02 14.93 -25.20
CA GLY A 64 -4.48 14.80 -25.17
C GLY A 64 -5.03 13.62 -25.96
N LYS A 65 -4.18 12.78 -26.58
CA LYS A 65 -4.64 11.62 -27.37
C LYS A 65 -5.14 10.47 -26.50
N VAL A 66 -4.58 10.29 -25.32
CA VAL A 66 -5.07 9.31 -24.35
C VAL A 66 -5.69 10.07 -23.18
N THR A 67 -6.97 9.82 -22.92
CA THR A 67 -7.74 10.43 -21.82
C THR A 67 -8.40 9.35 -20.98
N ALA A 68 -8.81 9.70 -19.76
CA ALA A 68 -9.49 8.77 -18.87
C ALA A 68 -10.56 9.46 -18.02
N THR A 69 -11.57 8.70 -17.63
CA THR A 69 -12.36 8.95 -16.42
C THR A 69 -11.86 8.03 -15.31
N ILE A 70 -11.86 8.52 -14.07
CA ILE A 70 -11.57 7.70 -12.90
C ILE A 70 -12.58 7.98 -11.79
N LYS A 71 -13.02 6.90 -11.13
CA LYS A 71 -13.84 6.95 -9.92
C LYS A 71 -13.35 5.90 -8.92
N GLY A 72 -13.22 6.26 -7.64
CA GLY A 72 -12.85 5.31 -6.61
C GLY A 72 -13.97 4.29 -6.37
N PHE A 73 -13.62 3.02 -6.14
CA PHE A 73 -14.63 1.95 -6.03
C PHE A 73 -15.65 2.19 -4.90
N ASN A 74 -15.25 2.85 -3.81
CA ASN A 74 -16.11 3.20 -2.68
C ASN A 74 -17.22 4.18 -3.08
N GLU A 75 -16.96 5.08 -4.03
CA GLU A 75 -17.98 6.00 -4.56
C GLU A 75 -18.97 5.31 -5.49
N MET A 76 -18.68 4.09 -5.90
CA MET A 76 -19.56 3.21 -6.68
C MET A 76 -20.35 2.24 -5.79
N GLY A 77 -20.19 2.33 -4.46
CA GLY A 77 -20.84 1.43 -3.50
C GLY A 77 -20.18 0.06 -3.37
N LEU A 78 -18.99 -0.12 -3.98
CA LEU A 78 -18.23 -1.36 -3.88
C LEU A 78 -17.39 -1.38 -2.60
N LYS A 79 -17.15 -2.58 -2.05
CA LYS A 79 -16.42 -2.75 -0.79
C LYS A 79 -14.94 -3.08 -0.99
N GLY A 80 -14.55 -3.57 -2.17
CA GLY A 80 -13.17 -3.91 -2.53
C GLY A 80 -12.97 -5.38 -2.89
N PRO A 81 -13.44 -6.36 -2.08
CA PRO A 81 -13.25 -7.79 -2.37
C PRO A 81 -13.83 -8.26 -3.72
N GLU A 82 -14.76 -7.52 -4.30
CA GLU A 82 -15.34 -7.84 -5.60
C GLU A 82 -14.53 -7.34 -6.82
N ILE A 83 -13.53 -6.46 -6.63
CA ILE A 83 -12.92 -5.69 -7.71
C ILE A 83 -12.13 -6.56 -8.71
N LEU A 84 -11.22 -7.44 -8.26
CA LEU A 84 -10.45 -8.28 -9.19
C LEU A 84 -11.34 -9.21 -10.02
N ARG A 85 -12.41 -9.75 -9.41
CA ARG A 85 -13.39 -10.56 -10.15
C ARG A 85 -14.09 -9.73 -11.22
N LEU A 86 -14.50 -8.50 -10.92
CA LEU A 86 -15.12 -7.60 -11.90
C LEU A 86 -14.16 -7.20 -13.03
N ILE A 87 -12.85 -7.09 -12.74
CA ILE A 87 -11.80 -6.89 -13.75
C ILE A 87 -11.67 -8.12 -14.65
N GLY A 88 -11.53 -9.32 -14.08
CA GLY A 88 -11.45 -10.56 -14.87
C GLY A 88 -12.69 -10.81 -15.74
N GLN A 89 -13.87 -10.38 -15.28
CA GLN A 89 -15.14 -10.44 -16.01
C GLN A 89 -15.31 -9.32 -17.07
N GLY A 90 -14.41 -8.34 -17.12
CA GLY A 90 -14.48 -7.21 -18.07
C GLY A 90 -15.52 -6.14 -17.72
N VAL A 91 -16.16 -6.23 -16.55
CA VAL A 91 -17.09 -5.20 -16.05
C VAL A 91 -16.31 -3.93 -15.67
N ILE A 92 -15.12 -4.10 -15.09
CA ILE A 92 -14.15 -3.04 -14.84
C ILE A 92 -13.02 -3.19 -15.86
N PRO A 93 -12.89 -2.29 -16.86
CA PRO A 93 -11.85 -2.42 -17.88
C PRO A 93 -10.44 -2.26 -17.31
N ILE A 94 -10.25 -1.26 -16.45
CA ILE A 94 -9.01 -0.97 -15.73
C ILE A 94 -9.38 -0.62 -14.29
N GLY A 95 -8.64 -1.16 -13.33
CA GLY A 95 -8.79 -0.71 -11.96
C GLY A 95 -7.65 -1.09 -11.02
N SER A 96 -7.75 -0.58 -9.80
CA SER A 96 -6.82 -0.85 -8.71
C SER A 96 -7.54 -1.47 -7.52
N ALA A 97 -6.85 -2.35 -6.80
CA ALA A 97 -7.41 -2.98 -5.61
C ALA A 97 -6.33 -3.40 -4.61
N THR A 98 -6.74 -3.59 -3.36
CA THR A 98 -5.89 -4.14 -2.30
C THR A 98 -5.80 -5.66 -2.42
N LEU A 99 -4.59 -6.20 -2.60
CA LEU A 99 -4.40 -7.64 -2.82
C LEU A 99 -4.93 -8.52 -1.69
N ALA A 100 -4.77 -8.08 -0.45
CA ALA A 100 -5.18 -8.84 0.72
C ALA A 100 -6.69 -9.11 0.80
N TYR A 101 -7.53 -8.35 0.08
CA TYR A 101 -8.98 -8.62 0.00
C TYR A 101 -9.31 -9.93 -0.72
N PHE A 102 -8.40 -10.43 -1.55
CA PHE A 102 -8.59 -11.63 -2.37
C PHE A 102 -7.95 -12.87 -1.74
N ALA A 103 -7.44 -12.77 -0.51
CA ALA A 103 -6.82 -13.90 0.21
C ALA A 103 -7.79 -15.08 0.44
N SER A 104 -9.09 -14.79 0.53
CA SER A 104 -10.13 -15.81 0.65
C SER A 104 -10.41 -16.54 -0.66
N ASP A 105 -10.15 -15.90 -1.81
CA ASP A 105 -10.29 -16.52 -3.13
C ASP A 105 -9.10 -17.45 -3.39
N ASP A 106 -7.88 -16.98 -3.12
CA ASP A 106 -6.66 -17.79 -3.13
C ASP A 106 -5.61 -17.18 -2.17
N PRO A 107 -5.03 -17.97 -1.25
CA PRO A 107 -4.00 -17.49 -0.31
C PRO A 107 -2.73 -16.98 -0.99
N ILE A 108 -2.48 -17.29 -2.27
CA ILE A 108 -1.36 -16.70 -3.01
C ILE A 108 -1.39 -15.17 -2.98
N ASN A 109 -2.57 -14.56 -2.87
CA ASN A 109 -2.74 -13.11 -2.83
C ASN A 109 -2.16 -12.44 -1.57
N GLU A 110 -1.79 -13.22 -0.54
CA GLU A 110 -1.07 -12.73 0.65
C GLU A 110 0.45 -12.83 0.52
N ALA A 111 0.98 -13.47 -0.55
CA ALA A 111 2.39 -13.88 -0.69
C ALA A 111 3.41 -12.75 -0.47
N ILE A 112 3.06 -11.51 -0.84
CA ILE A 112 3.97 -10.36 -0.78
C ILE A 112 3.74 -9.45 0.45
N ASP A 113 2.77 -9.78 1.29
CA ASP A 113 2.32 -8.89 2.38
C ASP A 113 1.97 -9.64 3.67
N LEU A 114 2.60 -10.80 3.90
CA LEU A 114 2.44 -11.54 5.16
C LEU A 114 2.92 -10.68 6.34
N ALA A 115 2.18 -10.70 7.44
CA ALA A 115 2.50 -9.90 8.62
C ALA A 115 3.95 -10.18 9.11
N GLY A 116 4.75 -9.11 9.15
CA GLY A 116 6.12 -9.04 9.64
C GLY A 116 7.22 -9.48 8.67
N ILE A 117 6.92 -9.84 7.42
CA ILE A 117 7.97 -10.23 6.45
C ILE A 117 8.78 -9.05 5.93
N ALA A 118 8.23 -7.83 5.99
CA ALA A 118 8.85 -6.63 5.43
C ALA A 118 8.92 -5.49 6.46
N PRO A 119 10.05 -5.35 7.18
CA PRO A 119 10.17 -4.33 8.24
C PRO A 119 10.29 -2.89 7.71
N THR A 120 10.54 -2.70 6.40
CA THR A 120 10.66 -1.38 5.77
C THR A 120 9.99 -1.36 4.40
N ALA A 121 9.63 -0.17 3.90
CA ALA A 121 9.06 0.02 2.57
C ALA A 121 9.97 -0.53 1.48
N LYS A 122 11.30 -0.40 1.67
CA LYS A 122 12.30 -0.93 0.77
C LYS A 122 12.20 -2.45 0.65
N ILE A 123 12.18 -3.16 1.78
CA ILE A 123 12.03 -4.62 1.77
C ILE A 123 10.66 -5.03 1.21
N ALA A 124 9.60 -4.29 1.51
CA ALA A 124 8.27 -4.55 0.95
C ALA A 124 8.26 -4.44 -0.59
N ARG A 125 8.99 -3.46 -1.15
CA ARG A 125 9.18 -3.36 -2.61
C ARG A 125 9.99 -4.54 -3.16
N GLU A 126 11.13 -4.87 -2.54
CA GLU A 126 11.96 -6.01 -2.97
C GLU A 126 11.18 -7.34 -2.97
N VAL A 127 10.35 -7.57 -1.94
CA VAL A 127 9.44 -8.72 -1.85
C VAL A 127 8.40 -8.70 -2.98
N THR A 128 7.81 -7.53 -3.24
CA THR A 128 6.80 -7.35 -4.30
C THR A 128 7.40 -7.63 -5.68
N ASP A 129 8.56 -7.05 -5.97
CA ASP A 129 9.26 -7.21 -7.25
C ASP A 129 9.70 -8.66 -7.48
N ALA A 130 10.17 -9.35 -6.43
CA ALA A 130 10.59 -10.74 -6.51
C ALA A 130 9.44 -11.70 -6.88
N PHE A 131 8.20 -11.39 -6.44
CA PHE A 131 7.03 -12.24 -6.68
C PHE A 131 6.18 -11.77 -7.88
N ALA A 132 6.38 -10.55 -8.37
CA ALA A 132 5.58 -9.97 -9.46
C ALA A 132 5.43 -10.88 -10.69
N PRO A 133 6.49 -11.57 -11.21
CA PRO A 133 6.34 -12.48 -12.34
C PRO A 133 5.41 -13.69 -12.05
N VAL A 134 5.37 -14.16 -10.79
CA VAL A 134 4.47 -15.24 -10.37
C VAL A 134 3.03 -14.74 -10.41
N TYR A 135 2.77 -13.53 -9.92
CA TYR A 135 1.44 -12.91 -10.00
C TYR A 135 1.01 -12.61 -11.42
N GLU A 136 1.89 -12.10 -12.28
CA GLU A 136 1.58 -11.86 -13.70
C GLU A 136 1.08 -13.15 -14.37
N LYS A 137 1.79 -14.26 -14.18
CA LYS A 137 1.39 -15.57 -14.70
C LYS A 137 0.08 -16.08 -14.07
N TYR A 138 -0.09 -15.86 -12.77
CA TYR A 138 -1.29 -16.29 -12.04
C TYR A 138 -2.54 -15.56 -12.52
N TYR A 139 -2.51 -14.22 -12.57
CA TYR A 139 -3.63 -13.38 -12.97
C TYR A 139 -3.91 -13.43 -14.47
N HIS A 140 -2.90 -13.66 -15.31
CA HIS A 140 -3.13 -13.86 -16.74
C HIS A 140 -4.09 -15.04 -17.01
N LYS A 141 -4.04 -16.11 -16.19
CA LYS A 141 -4.99 -17.24 -16.30
C LYS A 141 -6.43 -16.86 -15.93
N GLN A 142 -6.63 -15.73 -15.28
CA GLN A 142 -7.92 -15.21 -14.83
C GLN A 142 -8.43 -14.08 -15.71
N ASN A 143 -7.89 -13.93 -16.93
CA ASN A 143 -8.23 -12.85 -17.85
C ASN A 143 -7.87 -11.45 -17.30
N ILE A 144 -6.79 -11.36 -16.53
CA ILE A 144 -6.32 -10.12 -15.90
C ILE A 144 -4.89 -9.82 -16.36
N LYS A 145 -4.70 -8.63 -16.94
CA LYS A 145 -3.39 -8.05 -17.23
C LYS A 145 -2.95 -7.21 -16.03
N VAL A 146 -1.89 -7.64 -15.35
CA VAL A 146 -1.22 -6.83 -14.33
C VAL A 146 -0.50 -5.66 -15.00
N LEU A 147 -0.73 -4.45 -14.49
CA LEU A 147 -0.11 -3.20 -14.93
C LEU A 147 0.98 -2.74 -13.97
N GLY A 148 0.89 -3.13 -12.70
CA GLY A 148 1.92 -2.89 -11.70
C GLY A 148 1.42 -3.13 -10.28
N PHE A 149 2.34 -3.02 -9.32
CA PHE A 149 2.03 -3.10 -7.90
C PHE A 149 2.52 -1.84 -7.20
N SER A 150 1.70 -1.32 -6.27
CA SER A 150 2.11 -0.23 -5.38
C SER A 150 1.80 -0.59 -3.94
N THR A 151 1.99 0.35 -3.03
CA THR A 151 1.82 0.12 -1.60
C THR A 151 0.99 1.21 -0.96
N TYR A 152 0.35 0.89 0.17
CA TYR A 152 -0.02 1.92 1.14
C TYR A 152 1.17 2.24 2.06
N PRO A 153 1.07 3.28 2.89
CA PRO A 153 1.99 3.50 4.01
C PRO A 153 1.96 2.33 5.01
N GLY A 154 2.98 2.25 5.86
CA GLY A 154 3.16 1.20 6.85
C GLY A 154 1.91 1.00 7.71
N GLN A 155 1.41 -0.22 7.74
CA GLN A 155 0.20 -0.58 8.46
C GLN A 155 0.53 -0.75 9.94
N VAL A 156 -0.04 0.14 10.75
CA VAL A 156 0.23 0.27 12.18
C VAL A 156 -1.04 0.14 13.00
N LEU A 157 -0.90 0.04 14.31
CA LEU A 157 -2.02 -0.19 15.22
C LEU A 157 -2.51 1.14 15.82
N PHE A 158 -3.79 1.42 15.61
CA PHE A 158 -4.55 2.48 16.26
C PHE A 158 -5.37 1.86 17.39
N CYS A 159 -5.30 2.39 18.60
CA CYS A 159 -6.05 1.86 19.74
C CYS A 159 -6.84 2.96 20.46
N ASN A 160 -8.08 2.65 20.81
CA ASN A 160 -8.86 3.38 21.82
C ASN A 160 -8.71 2.73 23.21
N ALA A 161 -7.49 2.31 23.52
CA ALA A 161 -7.11 1.65 24.76
C ALA A 161 -5.64 1.97 25.03
N ASN A 162 -5.25 1.99 26.31
CA ASN A 162 -3.86 2.14 26.68
C ASN A 162 -3.06 0.94 26.20
N ILE A 163 -1.98 1.22 25.46
CA ILE A 163 -1.00 0.24 25.01
C ILE A 163 0.40 0.86 25.16
N THR A 164 1.38 0.03 25.47
CA THR A 164 2.79 0.41 25.64
C THR A 164 3.73 -0.39 24.76
N GLY A 165 3.22 -1.46 24.13
CA GLY A 165 3.97 -2.30 23.20
C GLY A 165 3.10 -3.42 22.66
N LEU A 166 3.73 -4.35 21.92
CA LEU A 166 3.01 -5.38 21.18
C LEU A 166 2.33 -6.42 22.09
N ALA A 167 2.88 -6.64 23.29
CA ALA A 167 2.33 -7.58 24.27
C ALA A 167 0.94 -7.17 24.80
N ASP A 168 0.61 -5.87 24.77
CA ASP A 168 -0.68 -5.35 25.25
C ASP A 168 -1.85 -5.65 24.31
N ILE A 169 -1.59 -6.23 23.13
CA ILE A 169 -2.62 -6.74 22.23
C ILE A 169 -3.36 -7.94 22.85
N LYS A 170 -2.73 -8.65 23.80
CA LYS A 170 -3.34 -9.80 24.48
C LYS A 170 -4.68 -9.40 25.12
N GLY A 171 -5.74 -10.14 24.75
CA GLY A 171 -7.10 -9.89 25.23
C GLY A 171 -7.83 -8.71 24.59
N LYS A 172 -7.21 -8.00 23.64
CA LYS A 172 -7.87 -6.92 22.87
C LYS A 172 -8.60 -7.47 21.65
N LYS A 173 -9.71 -6.83 21.28
CA LYS A 173 -10.39 -7.01 20.00
C LYS A 173 -9.75 -6.06 18.98
N VAL A 174 -9.12 -6.61 17.95
CA VAL A 174 -8.41 -5.82 16.94
C VAL A 174 -9.09 -5.99 15.59
N ARG A 175 -9.48 -4.87 14.98
CA ARG A 175 -9.90 -4.84 13.59
C ARG A 175 -8.70 -5.13 12.68
N THR A 176 -8.90 -6.03 11.73
CA THR A 176 -7.91 -6.40 10.70
C THR A 176 -8.50 -6.24 9.31
N SER A 177 -7.63 -6.03 8.31
CA SER A 177 -8.01 -5.94 6.89
C SER A 177 -7.73 -7.23 6.12
N SER A 178 -6.96 -8.15 6.71
CA SER A 178 -6.47 -9.36 6.04
C SER A 178 -6.41 -10.54 6.99
N ARG A 179 -6.36 -11.74 6.44
CA ARG A 179 -6.24 -12.97 7.23
C ARG A 179 -4.87 -13.06 7.90
N THR A 180 -3.80 -12.68 7.21
CA THR A 180 -2.44 -12.65 7.78
C THR A 180 -2.33 -11.71 9.00
N THR A 181 -2.94 -10.52 8.96
CA THR A 181 -2.96 -9.62 10.13
C THR A 181 -3.87 -10.14 11.24
N ALA A 182 -4.95 -10.87 10.91
CA ALA A 182 -5.77 -11.58 11.88
C ALA A 182 -4.99 -12.70 12.60
N GLU A 183 -4.20 -13.48 11.86
CA GLU A 183 -3.37 -14.55 12.41
C GLU A 183 -2.25 -14.01 13.31
N PHE A 184 -1.67 -12.87 12.94
CA PHE A 184 -0.73 -12.13 13.78
C PHE A 184 -1.35 -11.67 15.11
N VAL A 185 -2.53 -11.04 15.08
CA VAL A 185 -3.26 -10.63 16.29
C VAL A 185 -3.59 -11.83 17.19
N GLN A 186 -4.04 -12.93 16.59
CA GLN A 186 -4.35 -14.16 17.33
C GLN A 186 -3.11 -14.77 17.99
N ALA A 187 -1.95 -14.72 17.33
CA ALA A 187 -0.69 -15.21 17.89
C ALA A 187 -0.26 -14.41 19.14
N LEU A 188 -0.66 -13.15 19.24
CA LEU A 188 -0.46 -12.30 20.42
C LEU A 188 -1.50 -12.54 21.52
N GLY A 189 -2.46 -13.44 21.31
CA GLY A 189 -3.56 -13.70 22.24
C GLY A 189 -4.67 -12.64 22.18
N GLY A 190 -4.74 -11.85 21.12
CA GLY A 190 -5.86 -10.96 20.82
C GLY A 190 -6.95 -11.65 20.00
N SER A 191 -8.11 -11.00 19.88
CA SER A 191 -9.23 -11.43 19.05
C SER A 191 -9.29 -10.57 17.79
N ALA A 192 -9.13 -11.17 16.61
CA ALA A 192 -9.21 -10.45 15.35
C ALA A 192 -10.65 -10.37 14.81
N VAL A 193 -11.07 -9.20 14.31
CA VAL A 193 -12.36 -9.00 13.63
C VAL A 193 -12.10 -8.36 12.26
N THR A 194 -12.55 -8.99 11.17
CA THR A 194 -12.40 -8.43 9.82
C THR A 194 -13.54 -7.45 9.57
N ILE A 195 -13.22 -6.17 9.40
CA ILE A 195 -14.20 -5.10 9.16
C ILE A 195 -13.73 -4.27 7.95
N PRO A 196 -14.59 -3.99 6.95
CA PRO A 196 -14.25 -3.11 5.83
C PRO A 196 -13.78 -1.73 6.29
N PHE A 197 -12.88 -1.10 5.53
CA PHE A 197 -12.24 0.16 5.92
C PHE A 197 -13.22 1.28 6.31
N GLY A 198 -14.31 1.44 5.55
CA GLY A 198 -15.33 2.47 5.81
C GLY A 198 -16.16 2.25 7.07
N GLU A 199 -16.14 1.05 7.67
CA GLU A 199 -16.92 0.68 8.84
C GLU A 199 -16.09 0.74 10.15
N VAL A 200 -14.79 1.08 10.07
CA VAL A 200 -13.89 1.02 11.23
C VAL A 200 -14.10 2.14 12.24
N VAL A 201 -14.33 3.38 11.78
CA VAL A 201 -14.58 4.53 12.66
C VAL A 201 -15.75 4.25 13.62
N PRO A 202 -16.96 3.85 13.14
CA PRO A 202 -18.05 3.51 14.05
C PRO A 202 -17.75 2.26 14.91
N ALA A 203 -16.96 1.31 14.42
CA ALA A 203 -16.57 0.13 15.21
C ALA A 203 -15.66 0.50 16.40
N LEU A 204 -14.72 1.44 16.22
CA LEU A 204 -13.88 1.98 17.30
C LEU A 204 -14.68 2.87 18.25
N GLN A 205 -15.53 3.76 17.73
CA GLN A 205 -16.39 4.64 18.53
C GLN A 205 -17.33 3.86 19.45
N ASN A 206 -17.94 2.79 18.94
CA ASN A 206 -18.91 2.00 19.68
C ASN A 206 -18.26 0.87 20.52
N GLY A 207 -16.93 0.78 20.57
CA GLY A 207 -16.23 -0.25 21.34
C GLY A 207 -16.43 -1.69 20.81
N VAL A 208 -16.84 -1.85 19.55
CA VAL A 208 -16.91 -3.16 18.88
C VAL A 208 -15.52 -3.77 18.81
N VAL A 209 -14.51 -2.95 18.49
CA VAL A 209 -13.09 -3.27 18.56
C VAL A 209 -12.36 -2.26 19.44
N ASP A 210 -11.32 -2.70 20.13
CA ASP A 210 -10.46 -1.84 20.98
C ASP A 210 -9.37 -1.16 20.14
N CYS A 211 -8.91 -1.85 19.10
CA CYS A 211 -7.86 -1.39 18.21
C CYS A 211 -8.15 -1.74 16.75
N ALA A 212 -7.40 -1.16 15.82
CA ALA A 212 -7.49 -1.43 14.40
C ALA A 212 -6.11 -1.28 13.73
N ILE A 213 -5.80 -2.16 12.77
CA ILE A 213 -4.59 -2.06 11.95
C ILE A 213 -4.95 -1.36 10.63
N THR A 214 -4.18 -0.34 10.25
CA THR A 214 -4.23 0.34 8.94
C THR A 214 -2.97 1.18 8.69
N GLY A 215 -2.77 1.64 7.45
CA GLY A 215 -1.69 2.57 7.09
C GLY A 215 -1.74 3.85 7.92
N SER A 216 -0.62 4.31 8.48
CA SER A 216 -0.60 5.49 9.37
C SER A 216 -1.26 6.72 8.74
N MET A 217 -0.90 7.05 7.50
CA MET A 217 -1.54 8.15 6.75
C MET A 217 -2.98 7.83 6.37
N SER A 218 -3.30 6.56 6.07
CA SER A 218 -4.68 6.16 5.74
C SER A 218 -5.63 6.36 6.93
N GLY A 219 -5.19 6.01 8.13
CA GLY A 219 -5.93 6.28 9.38
C GLY A 219 -6.09 7.77 9.63
N TYR A 220 -5.05 8.57 9.37
CA TYR A 220 -5.13 10.03 9.44
C TYR A 220 -6.17 10.59 8.44
N SER A 221 -6.11 10.22 7.16
CA SER A 221 -7.05 10.67 6.12
C SER A 221 -8.50 10.31 6.45
N ALA A 222 -8.71 9.18 7.13
CA ALA A 222 -10.02 8.72 7.60
C ALA A 222 -10.36 9.22 9.02
N LYS A 223 -9.56 10.10 9.60
CA LYS A 223 -9.77 10.73 10.92
C LYS A 223 -9.85 9.75 12.10
N TRP A 224 -9.11 8.64 12.04
CA TRP A 224 -9.11 7.65 13.12
C TRP A 224 -8.56 8.23 14.44
N TYR A 225 -7.81 9.33 14.38
CA TYR A 225 -7.35 10.09 15.55
C TYR A 225 -8.48 10.73 16.39
N GLU A 226 -9.70 10.85 15.85
CA GLU A 226 -10.86 11.33 16.61
C GLU A 226 -11.44 10.24 17.53
N VAL A 227 -11.09 8.97 17.26
CA VAL A 227 -11.74 7.79 17.86
C VAL A 227 -10.73 6.79 18.42
N SER A 228 -9.46 7.19 18.48
CA SER A 228 -8.34 6.43 19.01
C SER A 228 -7.49 7.33 19.91
N THR A 229 -6.84 6.74 20.90
CA THR A 229 -6.01 7.45 21.88
C THR A 229 -4.52 7.15 21.71
N HIS A 230 -4.15 6.00 21.15
CA HIS A 230 -2.76 5.54 21.01
C HIS A 230 -2.47 5.09 19.59
N LEU A 231 -1.28 5.42 19.09
CA LEU A 231 -0.75 4.98 17.80
C LEU A 231 0.56 4.21 18.05
N TYR A 232 0.58 2.92 17.74
CA TYR A 232 1.78 2.11 17.89
C TYR A 232 2.54 1.99 16.59
N ALA A 233 3.72 2.60 16.54
CA ALA A 233 4.50 2.86 15.32
C ALA A 233 5.34 1.66 14.85
N LEU A 234 4.77 0.47 14.85
CA LEU A 234 5.38 -0.73 14.27
C LEU A 234 4.67 -1.11 12.97
N PRO A 235 5.30 -0.94 11.79
CA PRO A 235 4.75 -1.48 10.55
C PRO A 235 4.63 -3.00 10.63
N ILE A 236 3.39 -3.50 10.59
CA ILE A 236 3.07 -4.93 10.60
C ILE A 236 3.13 -5.49 9.17
N ASN A 237 2.63 -4.72 8.21
CA ASN A 237 2.61 -5.03 6.78
C ASN A 237 2.43 -3.71 5.99
N TRP A 238 2.21 -3.79 4.67
CA TRP A 238 2.19 -2.62 3.78
C TRP A 238 0.93 -2.53 2.90
N ASN A 239 0.11 -3.59 2.87
CA ASN A 239 -1.19 -3.65 2.22
C ASN A 239 -1.09 -3.33 0.72
N GLN A 240 -0.24 -4.05 0.00
CA GLN A 240 0.08 -3.79 -1.40
C GLN A 240 -1.17 -3.78 -2.28
N GLN A 241 -1.12 -2.90 -3.27
CA GLN A 241 -2.15 -2.74 -4.28
C GLN A 241 -1.71 -3.36 -5.59
N ILE A 242 -2.67 -3.97 -6.28
CA ILE A 242 -2.55 -4.37 -7.67
C ILE A 242 -3.24 -3.33 -8.55
N HIS A 243 -2.57 -2.92 -9.62
CA HIS A 243 -3.14 -2.16 -10.73
C HIS A 243 -3.28 -3.12 -11.91
N ALA A 244 -4.49 -3.23 -12.47
CA ALA A 244 -4.77 -4.24 -13.47
C ALA A 244 -5.80 -3.78 -14.51
N ALA A 245 -5.75 -4.43 -15.67
CA ALA A 245 -6.77 -4.33 -16.70
C ALA A 245 -7.40 -5.71 -16.94
N ASN A 246 -8.63 -5.72 -17.43
CA ASN A 246 -9.17 -6.89 -18.11
C ASN A 246 -8.27 -7.20 -19.32
N LEU A 247 -7.83 -8.45 -19.48
CA LEU A 247 -6.87 -8.83 -20.50
C LEU A 247 -7.45 -8.69 -21.93
N ASP A 248 -8.71 -9.07 -22.15
CA ASP A 248 -9.36 -8.89 -23.46
C ASP A 248 -9.52 -7.41 -23.83
N TYR A 249 -9.86 -6.56 -22.85
CA TYR A 249 -9.91 -5.11 -23.05
C TYR A 249 -8.54 -4.55 -23.37
N TRP A 250 -7.52 -4.94 -22.60
CA TRP A 250 -6.14 -4.50 -22.81
C TRP A 250 -5.64 -4.83 -24.22
N ASN A 251 -5.87 -6.07 -24.66
CA ASN A 251 -5.43 -6.57 -25.97
C ASN A 251 -6.11 -5.88 -27.17
N LYS A 252 -7.23 -5.17 -26.95
CA LYS A 252 -7.90 -4.36 -27.99
C LYS A 252 -7.32 -2.95 -28.11
N LEU A 253 -6.55 -2.48 -27.14
CA LEU A 253 -5.86 -1.19 -27.23
C LEU A 253 -4.76 -1.25 -28.29
N ASP A 254 -4.47 -0.12 -28.92
CA ASP A 254 -3.33 0.00 -29.82
C ASP A 254 -2.02 -0.32 -29.06
N PRO A 255 -1.10 -1.11 -29.65
CA PRO A 255 0.16 -1.47 -28.98
C PRO A 255 0.95 -0.27 -28.47
N LYS A 256 0.95 0.87 -29.17
CA LYS A 256 1.61 2.09 -28.69
C LYS A 256 0.95 2.67 -27.44
N VAL A 257 -0.37 2.54 -27.31
CA VAL A 257 -1.10 2.94 -26.11
C VAL A 257 -0.79 1.99 -24.96
N GLN A 258 -0.70 0.68 -25.22
CA GLN A 258 -0.29 -0.31 -24.22
C GLN A 258 1.11 0.01 -23.67
N ASP A 259 2.09 0.23 -24.55
CA ASP A 259 3.46 0.56 -24.17
C ASP A 259 3.55 1.89 -23.41
N PHE A 260 2.82 2.91 -23.90
CA PHE A 260 2.72 4.22 -23.24
C PHE A 260 2.15 4.10 -21.82
N LEU A 261 1.05 3.36 -21.65
CA LEU A 261 0.43 3.16 -20.34
C LEU A 261 1.35 2.34 -19.43
N GLN A 262 1.91 1.23 -19.90
CA GLN A 262 2.78 0.36 -19.10
C GLN A 262 4.00 1.13 -18.55
N LYS A 263 4.68 1.91 -19.41
CA LYS A 263 5.81 2.76 -18.99
C LYS A 263 5.41 3.76 -17.90
N ASN A 264 4.27 4.43 -18.09
CA ASN A 264 3.83 5.46 -17.16
C ASN A 264 3.25 4.88 -15.85
N PHE A 265 2.67 3.69 -15.89
CA PHE A 265 2.29 2.94 -14.68
C PHE A 265 3.50 2.63 -13.81
N THR A 266 4.58 2.11 -14.39
CA THR A 266 5.84 1.86 -13.65
C THR A 266 6.32 3.12 -12.95
N LEU A 267 6.30 4.27 -13.64
CA LEU A 267 6.72 5.55 -13.06
C LEU A 267 5.77 6.05 -11.96
N MET A 268 4.47 5.78 -12.05
CA MET A 268 3.52 6.08 -10.98
C MET A 268 3.75 5.18 -9.77
N THR A 269 3.89 3.87 -9.96
CA THR A 269 4.10 2.93 -8.87
C THR A 269 5.43 3.17 -8.16
N ASP A 270 6.48 3.53 -8.89
CA ASP A 270 7.78 3.88 -8.33
C ASP A 270 7.69 5.10 -7.40
N LYS A 271 6.97 6.16 -7.82
CA LYS A 271 6.72 7.33 -6.97
C LYS A 271 5.95 6.99 -5.70
N ILE A 272 4.97 6.08 -5.78
CA ILE A 272 4.23 5.61 -4.59
C ILE A 272 5.18 4.87 -3.63
N TRP A 273 6.06 4.01 -4.16
CA TRP A 273 7.04 3.30 -3.34
C TRP A 273 8.07 4.23 -2.69
N GLU A 274 8.53 5.26 -3.42
CA GLU A 274 9.43 6.29 -2.90
C GLU A 274 8.77 7.12 -1.78
N ASP A 275 7.48 7.42 -1.90
CA ASP A 275 6.71 8.17 -0.91
C ASP A 275 6.34 7.33 0.33
N ALA A 276 6.26 6.00 0.21
CA ALA A 276 5.69 5.13 1.24
C ALA A 276 6.29 5.33 2.64
N ALA A 277 7.62 5.45 2.75
CA ALA A 277 8.29 5.69 4.04
C ALA A 277 8.01 7.10 4.59
N ALA A 278 8.05 8.11 3.72
CA ALA A 278 7.77 9.51 4.10
C ALA A 278 6.31 9.68 4.54
N ALA A 279 5.36 9.12 3.79
CA ALA A 279 3.95 9.10 4.15
C ALA A 279 3.70 8.33 5.45
N THR A 280 4.47 7.26 5.71
CA THR A 280 4.38 6.52 6.98
C THR A 280 4.74 7.42 8.16
N GLN A 281 5.89 8.10 8.08
CA GLN A 281 6.34 9.04 9.11
C GLN A 281 5.37 10.20 9.27
N GLN A 282 4.91 10.78 8.17
CA GLN A 282 3.97 11.89 8.22
C GLN A 282 2.63 11.49 8.84
N GLY A 283 2.22 10.23 8.67
CA GLY A 283 1.08 9.66 9.36
C GLY A 283 1.30 9.60 10.87
N TYR A 284 2.49 9.25 11.34
CA TYR A 284 2.82 9.29 12.77
C TYR A 284 2.73 10.72 13.31
N ASP A 285 3.39 11.65 12.63
CA ASP A 285 3.45 13.06 13.04
C ASP A 285 2.05 13.69 13.09
N CYS A 286 1.22 13.45 12.07
CA CYS A 286 -0.10 14.07 12.00
C CYS A 286 -1.16 13.43 12.90
N ASN A 287 -1.14 12.12 13.13
CA ASN A 287 -2.07 11.49 14.09
C ASN A 287 -1.74 11.85 15.55
N THR A 288 -0.49 12.15 15.86
CA THR A 288 -0.01 12.44 17.23
C THR A 288 0.06 13.93 17.53
N GLY A 289 0.01 14.77 16.50
CA GLY A 289 0.05 16.22 16.62
C GLY A 289 1.46 16.79 16.75
N ALA A 290 2.47 16.06 16.27
CA ALA A 290 3.85 16.54 16.25
C ALA A 290 4.00 17.84 15.45
N GLU A 291 5.03 18.62 15.78
CA GLU A 291 5.36 19.86 15.06
C GLU A 291 5.64 19.60 13.58
N ALA A 292 6.28 18.46 13.27
CA ALA A 292 6.61 18.01 11.91
C ALA A 292 5.38 17.73 11.02
N CYS A 293 4.17 17.59 11.60
CA CYS A 293 2.97 17.50 10.78
C CYS A 293 2.75 18.79 9.98
N ASN A 294 2.68 18.63 8.65
CA ASN A 294 2.54 19.65 7.62
C ASN A 294 1.10 19.75 7.10
N LEU A 295 0.18 18.98 7.68
CA LEU A 295 -1.25 18.97 7.34
C LEU A 295 -2.03 19.86 8.32
N PRO A 296 -3.15 20.45 7.88
CA PRO A 296 -3.84 21.48 8.65
C PRO A 296 -4.50 20.97 9.94
N VAL A 297 -4.90 19.70 9.98
CA VAL A 297 -5.52 19.10 11.17
C VAL A 297 -4.49 18.22 11.84
N LYS A 298 -4.32 18.40 13.15
CA LYS A 298 -3.38 17.63 13.95
C LYS A 298 -4.18 16.81 14.96
N GLY A 299 -3.90 15.51 15.00
CA GLY A 299 -4.39 14.63 16.04
C GLY A 299 -3.69 14.91 17.38
N LYS A 300 -3.98 14.09 18.37
CA LYS A 300 -3.45 14.22 19.74
C LYS A 300 -3.20 12.85 20.38
N MET A 301 -3.04 11.83 19.54
CA MET A 301 -2.81 10.47 20.00
C MET A 301 -1.44 10.37 20.66
N VAL A 302 -1.31 9.48 21.64
CA VAL A 302 -0.02 9.11 22.21
C VAL A 302 0.71 8.21 21.21
N LEU A 303 1.91 8.61 20.79
CA LEU A 303 2.80 7.77 20.01
C LEU A 303 3.45 6.72 20.92
N VAL A 304 3.38 5.45 20.52
CA VAL A 304 4.01 4.34 21.21
C VAL A 304 5.05 3.75 20.27
N GLU A 305 6.32 3.85 20.67
CA GLU A 305 7.46 3.41 19.87
C GLU A 305 7.77 1.92 20.10
N PRO A 306 8.04 1.14 19.04
CA PRO A 306 8.40 -0.27 19.20
C PRO A 306 9.78 -0.44 19.83
N THR A 307 9.84 -1.32 20.82
CA THR A 307 11.09 -1.78 21.44
C THR A 307 11.81 -2.80 20.57
N ALA A 308 13.06 -3.13 20.92
CA ALA A 308 13.77 -4.26 20.30
C ALA A 308 13.04 -5.59 20.53
N ALA A 309 12.49 -5.79 21.73
CA ALA A 309 11.71 -6.98 22.08
C ALA A 309 10.44 -7.12 21.23
N ASP A 310 9.77 -6.00 20.91
CA ASP A 310 8.61 -6.04 20.02
C ASP A 310 8.98 -6.47 18.60
N ARG A 311 10.11 -5.98 18.08
CA ARG A 311 10.62 -6.37 16.74
C ARG A 311 11.01 -7.85 16.70
N GLU A 312 11.63 -8.36 17.76
CA GLU A 312 11.94 -9.78 17.90
C GLU A 312 10.67 -10.63 18.01
N LEU A 313 9.67 -10.17 18.75
CA LEU A 313 8.39 -10.85 18.88
C LEU A 313 7.63 -10.89 17.54
N LEU A 314 7.62 -9.78 16.78
CA LEU A 314 7.07 -9.74 15.43
C LEU A 314 7.74 -10.79 14.55
N LYS A 315 9.09 -10.79 14.48
CA LYS A 315 9.85 -11.77 13.70
C LYS A 315 9.52 -13.21 14.10
N LYS A 316 9.48 -13.49 15.41
CA LYS A 316 9.14 -14.81 15.93
C LYS A 316 7.75 -15.25 15.49
N ILE A 317 6.75 -14.38 15.61
CA ILE A 317 5.37 -14.69 15.18
C ILE A 317 5.29 -14.91 13.68
N THR A 318 6.03 -14.12 12.89
CA THR A 318 6.12 -14.29 11.44
C THR A 318 6.64 -15.69 11.09
N ASP A 319 7.76 -16.09 11.67
CA ASP A 319 8.43 -17.36 11.38
C ASP A 319 7.65 -18.58 11.93
N ASP A 320 7.16 -18.49 13.17
CA ASP A 320 6.56 -19.64 13.88
C ASP A 320 5.06 -19.80 13.60
N THR A 321 4.38 -18.73 13.18
CA THR A 321 2.91 -18.73 13.03
C THR A 321 2.43 -18.26 11.68
N VAL A 322 2.78 -17.04 11.25
CA VAL A 322 2.16 -16.42 10.07
C VAL A 322 2.55 -17.18 8.79
N VAL A 323 3.85 -17.36 8.55
CA VAL A 323 4.35 -18.06 7.36
C VAL A 323 3.88 -19.53 7.34
N PRO A 324 3.98 -20.32 8.43
CA PRO A 324 3.45 -21.67 8.45
C PRO A 324 1.94 -21.77 8.21
N LYS A 325 1.13 -20.90 8.83
CA LYS A 325 -0.32 -20.91 8.63
C LYS A 325 -0.70 -20.56 7.20
N TRP A 326 -0.03 -19.58 6.59
CA TRP A 326 -0.22 -19.23 5.19
C TRP A 326 0.17 -20.39 4.27
N ALA A 327 1.34 -20.98 4.48
CA ALA A 327 1.85 -22.10 3.69
C ALA A 327 0.91 -23.31 3.71
N ALA A 328 0.31 -23.61 4.88
CA ALA A 328 -0.67 -24.68 5.05
C ALA A 328 -1.95 -24.48 4.21
N ARG A 329 -2.31 -23.22 3.89
CA ARG A 329 -3.45 -22.91 3.01
C ARG A 329 -3.06 -22.93 1.54
N CYS A 330 -1.82 -22.56 1.22
CA CYS A 330 -1.37 -22.43 -0.15
C CYS A 330 -1.28 -23.77 -0.87
N SER A 331 -1.39 -23.76 -2.20
CA SER A 331 -1.06 -24.92 -3.02
C SER A 331 0.43 -25.29 -2.92
N ALA A 332 0.82 -26.50 -3.33
CA ALA A 332 2.23 -26.89 -3.30
C ALA A 332 3.08 -26.00 -4.23
N ASP A 333 2.51 -25.63 -5.38
CA ASP A 333 3.13 -24.70 -6.31
C ASP A 333 3.23 -23.29 -5.71
N CYS A 334 2.20 -22.79 -5.02
CA CYS A 334 2.27 -21.50 -4.32
C CYS A 334 3.48 -21.46 -3.34
N VAL A 335 3.60 -22.48 -2.48
CA VAL A 335 4.71 -22.57 -1.50
C VAL A 335 6.06 -22.68 -2.21
N LYS A 336 6.15 -23.48 -3.29
CA LYS A 336 7.36 -23.64 -4.08
C LYS A 336 7.81 -22.33 -4.72
N GLU A 337 6.90 -21.63 -5.42
CA GLU A 337 7.20 -20.35 -6.08
C GLU A 337 7.59 -19.29 -5.05
N TRP A 338 6.92 -19.24 -3.90
CA TRP A 338 7.26 -18.32 -2.82
C TRP A 338 8.64 -18.60 -2.24
N ASN A 339 8.97 -19.85 -1.94
CA ASN A 339 10.30 -20.23 -1.46
C ASN A 339 11.40 -19.90 -2.48
N ALA A 340 11.12 -20.06 -3.78
CA ALA A 340 12.08 -19.75 -4.85
C ALA A 340 12.32 -18.24 -5.03
N THR A 341 11.40 -17.40 -4.56
CA THR A 341 11.40 -15.93 -4.72
C THR A 341 11.54 -15.23 -3.36
N VAL A 342 10.42 -14.90 -2.71
CA VAL A 342 10.33 -14.16 -1.44
C VAL A 342 11.06 -14.89 -0.31
N GLY A 343 10.85 -16.20 -0.16
CA GLY A 343 11.52 -16.99 0.87
C GLY A 343 13.04 -16.95 0.75
N LYS A 344 13.56 -17.11 -0.48
CA LYS A 344 14.99 -16.97 -0.77
C LYS A 344 15.51 -15.56 -0.47
N LEU A 345 14.77 -14.51 -0.87
CA LEU A 345 15.14 -13.12 -0.61
C LEU A 345 15.27 -12.83 0.89
N LEU A 346 14.32 -13.33 1.69
CA LEU A 346 14.24 -13.06 3.12
C LEU A 346 15.00 -14.06 4.00
N GLY A 347 15.48 -15.17 3.43
CA GLY A 347 16.06 -16.28 4.19
C GLY A 347 15.02 -17.03 5.03
N ILE A 348 13.76 -17.04 4.59
CA ILE A 348 12.62 -17.71 5.24
C ILE A 348 12.19 -18.90 4.38
N THR A 349 11.85 -20.03 5.00
CA THR A 349 11.31 -21.19 4.29
C THR A 349 9.91 -21.52 4.77
N ALA A 350 8.93 -21.38 3.88
CA ALA A 350 7.57 -21.87 4.06
C ALA A 350 7.56 -23.39 3.91
N LYS A 351 6.94 -24.10 4.85
CA LYS A 351 6.78 -25.56 4.82
C LYS A 351 5.32 -25.92 4.57
N LYS A 352 5.11 -26.91 3.71
CA LYS A 352 3.80 -27.47 3.40
C LYS A 352 3.59 -28.82 4.07
#